data_AF-A0A2V2WR61-F1
#
_entry.id   AF-A0A2V2WR61-F1
#
_cell.length_a   1.000
_cell.length_b   1.000
_cell.length_c   1.000
_cell.angle_alpha   90.00
_cell.angle_beta   90.00
_cell.angle_gamma   90.00
#
_symmetry.space_group_name_H-M   'P 1'
#
loop_
_entity.id
_entity.type
_entity.pdbx_description
1 polymer ?
#
loop_
_entity_poly.entity_id
_entity_poly.type
_entity_poly.pdbx_seq_one_letter_code
_entity_poly.pdbx_strand_id
1 'polypeptide(L)'
;MSHDPSPKQTLDDSRVGTFDCSYLLQRVRSAMGPQYRSKNAFETACRSMITLWSALNCSMLENDVYEALLLLWPIFLKQGVVFLASDSPILCARSLLEPLVMSASSTSVKDVASISEANTACIGEIMQLLISELRQRTMTFSSLIPPLGLLQELTGIIELLQEYHLTGSNTTFSSAKIELVDAYNSLIERYSLRFVEDVAFPSYWNLNWSASSSCFLLNGVHPTIYFCFNSLVGLVDWCGYPIQMVDYMPCRQIVAHVWERSALAIAVVAEEKEISEVRKKQLQVDTMHLVLFARMFRKFLGERLSGVVSSALVRLLETVARHVSLETRKGSSSQSVAAAFETNIWNVPPIEPAEWIQCVRARGGKKTTNAFIPWSEDFIRASHVKAAQKPPEGWQSISFQQL
;
A
#
# COMPACT_ATOMS: atom_id res chain seq x y z
N MET A 1 63.81 -17.67 36.39
CA MET A 1 62.92 -16.59 36.86
C MET A 1 63.55 -15.27 36.43
N SER A 2 62.94 -14.60 35.46
CA SER A 2 63.24 -13.23 35.06
C SER A 2 61.90 -12.58 34.76
N HIS A 3 61.50 -11.64 35.63
CA HIS A 3 60.31 -10.83 35.47
C HIS A 3 60.61 -9.73 34.45
N ASP A 4 59.82 -9.68 33.38
CA ASP A 4 59.74 -8.53 32.48
C ASP A 4 58.28 -8.03 32.53
N PRO A 5 58.00 -6.79 32.96
CA PRO A 5 56.64 -6.26 33.01
C PRO A 5 56.33 -5.63 31.65
N SER A 6 55.66 -6.36 30.76
CA SER A 6 55.04 -5.76 29.58
C SER A 6 53.93 -4.80 30.04
N PRO A 7 53.96 -3.50 29.69
CA PRO A 7 52.84 -2.62 29.96
C PRO A 7 51.70 -2.94 28.99
N LYS A 8 50.51 -3.12 29.57
CA LYS A 8 49.23 -3.18 28.88
C LYS A 8 49.09 -1.95 27.97
N GLN A 9 49.07 -2.18 26.66
CA GLN A 9 48.52 -1.20 25.72
C GLN A 9 47.02 -1.13 25.99
N THR A 10 46.62 -0.08 26.70
CA THR A 10 45.26 0.42 26.74
C THR A 10 44.80 0.63 25.30
N LEU A 11 43.70 -0.05 24.93
CA LEU A 11 42.95 0.23 23.72
C LEU A 11 42.61 1.71 23.69
N ASP A 12 43.24 2.40 22.76
CA ASP A 12 42.97 3.78 22.43
C ASP A 12 41.64 3.81 21.65
N ASP A 13 40.54 4.13 22.34
CA ASP A 13 39.18 4.28 21.82
C ASP A 13 39.03 5.50 20.87
N SER A 14 40.13 6.06 20.37
CA SER A 14 40.15 7.20 19.45
C SER A 14 40.17 6.81 17.95
N ARG A 15 40.20 5.51 17.61
CA ARG A 15 40.20 5.03 16.21
C ARG A 15 38.84 4.53 15.75
N VAL A 16 37.84 5.41 15.75
CA VAL A 16 36.72 5.26 14.81
C VAL A 16 37.31 5.52 13.42
N GLY A 17 37.33 4.49 12.58
CA GLY A 17 38.25 4.35 11.47
C GLY A 17 38.29 5.52 10.48
N THR A 18 39.51 5.96 10.17
CA THR A 18 39.82 6.64 8.92
C THR A 18 39.44 5.72 7.77
N PHE A 19 38.28 5.96 7.15
CA PHE A 19 37.83 5.24 5.96
C PHE A 19 38.75 5.58 4.78
N ASP A 20 39.41 4.57 4.22
CA ASP A 20 40.22 4.75 3.01
C ASP A 20 39.30 4.95 1.78
N CYS A 21 39.07 6.21 1.42
CA CYS A 21 38.23 6.58 0.29
C CYS A 21 38.84 6.16 -1.05
N SER A 22 40.16 6.03 -1.15
CA SER A 22 40.85 5.52 -2.33
C SER A 22 40.55 4.03 -2.53
N TYR A 23 40.53 3.25 -1.46
CA TYR A 23 40.07 1.86 -1.50
C TYR A 23 38.61 1.73 -1.96
N LEU A 24 37.71 2.60 -1.48
CA LEU A 24 36.31 2.60 -1.92
C LEU A 24 36.16 2.88 -3.42
N LEU A 25 36.90 3.87 -3.96
CA LEU A 25 36.92 4.13 -5.40
C LEU A 25 37.41 2.92 -6.20
N GLN A 26 38.48 2.27 -5.75
CA GLN A 26 38.99 1.06 -6.40
C GLN A 26 37.97 -0.09 -6.33
N ARG A 27 37.26 -0.23 -5.21
CA ARG A 27 36.21 -1.23 -5.03
C ARG A 27 35.05 -0.99 -6.01
N VAL A 28 34.61 0.26 -6.17
CA VAL A 28 33.56 0.59 -7.15
C VAL A 28 34.01 0.28 -8.58
N ARG A 29 35.22 0.71 -8.97
CA ARG A 29 35.78 0.40 -10.31
C ARG A 29 35.87 -1.10 -10.58
N SER A 30 36.28 -1.87 -9.56
CA SER A 30 36.41 -3.34 -9.66
C SER A 30 35.04 -4.02 -9.77
N ALA A 31 34.04 -3.51 -9.05
CA ALA A 31 32.67 -4.04 -9.10
C ALA A 31 31.97 -3.72 -10.44
N MET A 32 32.25 -2.55 -11.01
CA MET A 32 31.68 -2.07 -12.26
C MET A 32 31.99 -3.00 -13.44
N GLY A 33 33.23 -3.49 -13.58
CA GLY A 33 33.58 -4.56 -14.54
C GLY A 33 32.92 -4.43 -15.93
N PRO A 34 32.62 -5.52 -16.66
CA PRO A 34 31.91 -5.41 -17.94
C PRO A 34 30.45 -4.95 -17.82
N GLN A 35 29.79 -5.08 -16.66
CA GLN A 35 28.36 -4.75 -16.45
C GLN A 35 27.82 -5.07 -15.03
N TYR A 36 28.65 -5.04 -13.97
CA TYR A 36 28.38 -5.64 -12.66
C TYR A 36 28.11 -7.17 -12.75
N ARG A 37 28.88 -7.97 -12.00
CA ARG A 37 28.80 -9.44 -12.10
C ARG A 37 27.61 -10.06 -11.35
N SER A 38 26.99 -9.31 -10.45
CA SER A 38 25.87 -9.76 -9.62
C SER A 38 25.17 -8.59 -8.93
N LYS A 39 23.94 -8.81 -8.46
CA LYS A 39 23.20 -7.84 -7.64
C LYS A 39 23.97 -7.42 -6.39
N ASN A 40 24.58 -8.36 -5.68
CA ASN A 40 25.38 -8.03 -4.50
C ASN A 40 26.59 -7.14 -4.84
N ALA A 41 27.25 -7.36 -5.99
CA ALA A 41 28.35 -6.50 -6.43
C ALA A 41 27.85 -5.08 -6.75
N PHE A 42 26.70 -4.97 -7.40
CA PHE A 42 26.03 -3.69 -7.67
C PHE A 42 25.66 -2.95 -6.38
N GLU A 43 24.93 -3.59 -5.46
CA GLU A 43 24.55 -3.01 -4.15
C GLU A 43 25.76 -2.60 -3.32
N THR A 44 26.86 -3.36 -3.40
CA THR A 44 28.12 -3.05 -2.73
C THR A 44 28.78 -1.81 -3.33
N ALA A 45 28.74 -1.65 -4.66
CA ALA A 45 29.24 -0.46 -5.33
C ALA A 45 28.39 0.77 -4.97
N CYS A 46 27.06 0.66 -5.01
CA CYS A 46 26.12 1.69 -4.57
C CYS A 46 26.40 2.17 -3.14
N ARG A 47 26.52 1.24 -2.17
CA ARG A 47 26.87 1.57 -0.78
C ARG A 47 28.21 2.30 -0.66
N SER A 48 29.20 1.90 -1.45
CA SER A 48 30.51 2.57 -1.47
C SER A 48 30.38 4.01 -2.01
N MET A 49 29.55 4.21 -3.03
CA MET A 49 29.28 5.54 -3.59
C MET A 49 28.54 6.44 -2.60
N ILE A 50 27.59 5.92 -1.80
CA ILE A 50 26.96 6.68 -0.72
C ILE A 50 28.02 7.20 0.26
N THR A 51 28.93 6.33 0.71
CA THR A 51 30.01 6.70 1.63
C THR A 51 30.94 7.76 1.03
N LEU A 52 31.30 7.63 -0.24
CA LEU A 52 32.16 8.59 -0.94
C LEU A 52 31.50 9.97 -1.05
N TRP A 53 30.22 10.04 -1.43
CA TRP A 53 29.47 11.30 -1.50
C TRP A 53 29.25 11.93 -0.12
N SER A 54 29.02 11.11 0.91
CA SER A 54 28.92 11.59 2.29
C SER A 54 30.25 12.17 2.78
N ALA A 55 31.37 11.50 2.52
CA ALA A 55 32.71 11.99 2.86
C ALA A 55 33.05 13.31 2.13
N LEU A 56 32.62 13.47 0.88
CA LEU A 56 32.76 14.72 0.14
C LEU A 56 32.02 15.87 0.84
N ASN A 57 30.76 15.65 1.24
CA ASN A 57 29.94 16.67 1.89
C ASN A 57 30.52 17.08 3.26
N CYS A 58 31.27 16.19 3.92
CA CYS A 58 31.99 16.47 5.15
C CYS A 58 33.39 17.09 4.93
N SER A 59 33.79 17.40 3.69
CA SER A 59 35.12 17.90 3.33
C SER A 59 36.27 16.95 3.75
N MET A 60 36.02 15.64 3.73
CA MET A 60 36.97 14.59 4.15
C MET A 60 37.71 13.94 2.98
N LEU A 61 37.50 14.40 1.74
CA LEU A 61 38.17 13.84 0.56
C LEU A 61 39.43 14.63 0.21
N GLU A 62 40.51 13.90 -0.07
CA GLU A 62 41.71 14.43 -0.70
C GLU A 62 41.41 14.85 -2.16
N ASN A 63 42.17 15.81 -2.70
CA ASN A 63 41.88 16.41 -4.01
C ASN A 63 41.88 15.40 -5.18
N ASP A 64 42.79 14.42 -5.14
CA ASP A 64 42.88 13.34 -6.13
C ASP A 64 41.68 12.38 -6.07
N VAL A 65 41.22 12.06 -4.86
CA VAL A 65 40.02 11.25 -4.61
C VAL A 65 38.76 12.00 -5.05
N TYR A 66 38.70 13.32 -4.81
CA TYR A 66 37.63 14.19 -5.30
C TYR A 66 37.54 14.17 -6.83
N GLU A 67 38.64 14.42 -7.54
CA GLU A 67 38.67 14.41 -9.00
C GLU A 67 38.30 13.02 -9.57
N ALA A 68 38.83 11.96 -8.96
CA ALA A 68 38.53 10.59 -9.36
C ALA A 68 37.05 10.22 -9.17
N LEU A 69 36.39 10.73 -8.11
CA LEU A 69 34.96 10.54 -7.87
C LEU A 69 34.13 11.24 -8.94
N LEU A 70 34.43 12.51 -9.24
CA LEU A 70 33.70 13.28 -10.26
C LEU A 70 33.80 12.65 -11.65
N LEU A 71 34.99 12.17 -12.03
CA LEU A 71 35.19 11.49 -13.32
C LEU A 71 34.46 10.13 -13.38
N LEU A 72 34.41 9.40 -12.27
CA LEU A 72 33.79 8.08 -12.21
C LEU A 72 32.26 8.16 -12.18
N TRP A 73 31.69 9.22 -11.62
CA TRP A 73 30.27 9.32 -11.31
C TRP A 73 29.34 9.15 -12.53
N PRO A 74 29.51 9.89 -13.66
CA PRO A 74 28.65 9.69 -14.82
C PRO A 74 28.73 8.27 -15.41
N ILE A 75 29.91 7.65 -15.36
CA ILE A 75 30.14 6.28 -15.83
C ILE A 75 29.41 5.28 -14.91
N PHE A 76 29.51 5.49 -13.60
CA PHE A 76 28.82 4.69 -12.60
C PHE A 76 27.31 4.71 -12.81
N LEU A 77 26.71 5.90 -12.99
CA LEU A 77 25.28 6.05 -13.23
C LEU A 77 24.85 5.32 -14.51
N LYS A 78 25.55 5.55 -15.63
CA LYS A 78 25.23 4.91 -16.91
C LYS A 78 25.29 3.38 -16.82
N GLN A 79 26.33 2.82 -16.22
CA GLN A 79 26.44 1.38 -16.04
C GLN A 79 25.39 0.85 -15.06
N GLY A 80 25.05 1.62 -14.04
CA GLY A 80 24.01 1.26 -13.07
C GLY A 80 22.64 1.13 -13.71
N VAL A 81 22.28 2.05 -14.60
CA VAL A 81 21.01 1.96 -15.37
C VAL A 81 21.00 0.75 -16.31
N VAL A 82 22.11 0.46 -16.99
CA VAL A 82 22.22 -0.75 -17.82
C VAL A 82 21.99 -2.02 -16.99
N PHE A 83 22.60 -2.10 -15.80
CA PHE A 83 22.42 -3.24 -14.90
C PHE A 83 20.97 -3.36 -14.43
N LEU A 84 20.36 -2.26 -13.99
CA LEU A 84 18.95 -2.17 -13.61
C LEU A 84 18.02 -2.73 -14.68
N ALA A 85 18.22 -2.33 -15.94
CA ALA A 85 17.42 -2.78 -17.06
C ALA A 85 17.59 -4.28 -17.35
N SER A 86 18.75 -4.85 -17.05
CA SER A 86 19.07 -6.27 -17.30
C SER A 86 18.66 -7.23 -16.19
N ASP A 87 18.58 -6.76 -14.94
CA ASP A 87 18.25 -7.58 -13.77
C ASP A 87 16.77 -7.39 -13.38
N SER A 88 16.48 -6.51 -12.42
CA SER A 88 15.12 -6.10 -12.08
C SER A 88 15.09 -4.62 -11.68
N PRO A 89 14.43 -3.76 -12.47
CA PRO A 89 14.33 -2.33 -12.15
C PRO A 89 13.77 -2.07 -10.75
N ILE A 90 12.67 -2.71 -10.37
CA ILE A 90 12.08 -2.52 -9.03
C ILE A 90 13.02 -2.97 -7.90
N LEU A 91 13.69 -4.11 -8.04
CA LEU A 91 14.49 -4.66 -6.94
C LEU A 91 15.87 -4.01 -6.79
N CYS A 92 16.30 -3.24 -7.78
CA CYS A 92 17.62 -2.59 -7.80
C CYS A 92 17.55 -1.06 -7.72
N ALA A 93 16.40 -0.44 -8.04
CA ALA A 93 16.31 1.02 -8.20
C ALA A 93 16.66 1.75 -6.90
N ARG A 94 16.21 1.23 -5.76
CA ARG A 94 16.53 1.77 -4.44
C ARG A 94 18.04 1.94 -4.25
N SER A 95 18.81 0.89 -4.54
CA SER A 95 20.27 0.92 -4.36
C SER A 95 20.94 1.96 -5.24
N LEU A 96 20.41 2.28 -6.43
CA LEU A 96 20.97 3.36 -7.26
C LEU A 96 20.48 4.75 -6.84
N LEU A 97 19.26 4.85 -6.33
CA LEU A 97 18.66 6.12 -5.91
C LEU A 97 19.28 6.66 -4.63
N GLU A 98 19.64 5.81 -3.67
CA GLU A 98 20.29 6.23 -2.41
C GLU A 98 21.57 7.06 -2.63
N PRO A 99 22.55 6.65 -3.47
CA PRO A 99 23.71 7.50 -3.77
C PRO A 99 23.35 8.73 -4.61
N LEU A 100 22.31 8.69 -5.47
CA LEU A 100 21.83 9.86 -6.20
C LEU A 100 21.30 10.94 -5.25
N VAL A 101 20.48 10.58 -4.25
CA VAL A 101 19.98 11.48 -3.21
C VAL A 101 21.14 12.09 -2.41
N MET A 102 22.12 11.27 -2.02
CA MET A 102 23.29 11.76 -1.30
C MET A 102 24.12 12.75 -2.14
N SER A 103 24.29 12.46 -3.44
CA SER A 103 25.00 13.38 -4.35
C SER A 103 24.26 14.71 -4.55
N ALA A 104 22.94 14.69 -4.64
CA ALA A 104 22.11 15.89 -4.80
C ALA A 104 22.10 16.78 -3.54
N SER A 105 22.25 16.16 -2.38
CA SER A 105 22.32 16.84 -1.08
C SER A 105 23.70 17.45 -0.79
N SER A 106 24.70 17.17 -1.62
CA SER A 106 26.07 17.62 -1.40
C SER A 106 26.25 19.09 -1.78
N THR A 107 26.68 19.90 -0.81
CA THR A 107 26.93 21.34 -0.99
C THR A 107 28.39 21.66 -1.35
N SER A 108 29.27 20.66 -1.30
CA SER A 108 30.74 20.83 -1.44
C SER A 108 31.25 20.68 -2.89
N VAL A 109 30.36 20.49 -3.86
CA VAL A 109 30.73 20.27 -5.28
C VAL A 109 30.92 21.61 -5.98
N LYS A 110 32.07 21.81 -6.64
CA LYS A 110 32.35 23.04 -7.42
C LYS A 110 31.76 23.01 -8.84
N ASP A 111 31.72 21.84 -9.47
CA ASP A 111 31.13 21.63 -10.79
C ASP A 111 29.70 21.05 -10.66
N VAL A 112 28.78 21.91 -10.22
CA VAL A 112 27.39 21.52 -9.90
C VAL A 112 26.61 21.15 -11.17
N ALA A 113 26.95 21.73 -12.33
CA ALA A 113 26.17 21.59 -13.55
C ALA A 113 26.29 20.18 -14.16
N SER A 114 27.51 19.66 -14.31
CA SER A 114 27.74 18.34 -14.92
C SER A 114 27.19 17.19 -14.07
N ILE A 115 27.34 17.29 -12.74
CA ILE A 115 26.80 16.30 -11.79
C ILE A 115 25.27 16.34 -11.78
N SER A 116 24.68 17.54 -11.77
CA SER A 116 23.22 17.69 -11.81
C SER A 116 22.62 17.16 -13.12
N GLU A 117 23.29 17.39 -14.25
CA GLU A 117 22.88 16.85 -15.56
C GLU A 117 22.93 15.32 -15.57
N ALA A 118 24.03 14.72 -15.10
CA ALA A 118 24.19 13.27 -15.03
C ALA A 118 23.12 12.62 -14.11
N ASN A 119 22.86 13.23 -12.96
CA ASN A 119 21.83 12.76 -12.04
C ASN A 119 20.43 12.83 -12.66
N THR A 120 20.11 13.95 -13.31
CA THR A 120 18.81 14.17 -13.96
C THR A 120 18.58 13.18 -15.10
N ALA A 121 19.59 12.94 -15.94
CA ALA A 121 19.54 11.94 -17.00
C ALA A 121 19.31 10.53 -16.42
N CYS A 122 20.07 10.15 -15.39
CA CYS A 122 19.93 8.84 -14.74
C CYS A 122 18.54 8.63 -14.15
N ILE A 123 17.97 9.66 -13.49
CA ILE A 123 16.62 9.58 -12.91
C ILE A 123 15.57 9.44 -13.99
N GLY A 124 15.70 10.19 -15.09
CA GLY A 124 14.81 10.05 -16.24
C GLY A 124 14.75 8.61 -16.74
N GLU A 125 15.91 7.96 -16.88
CA GLU A 125 15.98 6.56 -17.33
C GLU A 125 15.41 5.58 -16.28
N ILE A 126 15.74 5.74 -14.99
CA ILE A 126 15.17 4.91 -13.91
C ILE A 126 13.63 4.98 -13.92
N MET A 127 13.08 6.19 -14.05
CA MET A 127 11.62 6.38 -14.06
C MET A 127 10.97 5.69 -15.26
N GLN A 128 11.56 5.82 -16.45
CA GLN A 128 11.03 5.15 -17.65
C GLN A 128 11.07 3.62 -17.52
N LEU A 129 12.15 3.06 -16.97
CA LEU A 129 12.25 1.62 -16.70
C LEU A 129 11.18 1.16 -15.71
N LEU A 130 10.99 1.90 -14.61
CA LEU A 130 9.97 1.58 -13.61
C LEU A 130 8.55 1.68 -14.18
N ILE A 131 8.23 2.75 -14.91
CA ILE A 131 6.91 2.92 -15.56
C ILE A 131 6.64 1.76 -16.52
N SER A 132 7.63 1.40 -17.35
CA SER A 132 7.53 0.28 -18.29
C SER A 132 7.27 -1.04 -17.56
N GLU A 133 8.05 -1.34 -16.51
CA GLU A 133 7.89 -2.57 -15.73
C GLU A 133 6.52 -2.62 -15.03
N LEU A 134 6.05 -1.51 -14.45
CA LEU A 134 4.74 -1.42 -13.80
C LEU A 134 3.60 -1.63 -14.79
N ARG A 135 3.67 -1.01 -15.97
CA ARG A 135 2.67 -1.20 -17.03
C ARG A 135 2.63 -2.63 -17.51
N GLN A 136 3.80 -3.23 -17.77
CA GLN A 136 3.90 -4.63 -18.16
C GLN A 136 3.31 -5.56 -17.08
N ARG A 137 3.67 -5.33 -15.80
CA ARG A 137 3.12 -6.10 -14.68
C ARG A 137 1.61 -5.94 -14.57
N THR A 138 1.08 -4.73 -14.73
CA THR A 138 -0.36 -4.46 -14.69
C THR A 138 -1.11 -5.24 -15.79
N MET A 139 -0.56 -5.28 -17.01
CA MET A 139 -1.16 -5.99 -18.14
C MET A 139 -1.06 -7.51 -18.02
N THR A 140 0.06 -8.02 -17.51
CA THR A 140 0.36 -9.47 -17.47
C THR A 140 -0.02 -10.13 -16.14
N PHE A 141 -0.56 -9.37 -15.19
CA PHE A 141 -0.86 -9.87 -13.87
C PHE A 141 -1.89 -11.00 -13.87
N SER A 142 -1.52 -12.12 -13.25
CA SER A 142 -2.32 -13.33 -13.10
C SER A 142 -2.47 -13.82 -11.66
N SER A 143 -1.74 -13.26 -10.69
CA SER A 143 -1.83 -13.69 -9.29
C SER A 143 -3.16 -13.22 -8.66
N LEU A 144 -3.70 -13.99 -7.72
CA LEU A 144 -4.85 -13.55 -6.91
C LEU A 144 -4.41 -12.88 -5.60
N ILE A 145 -3.14 -13.02 -5.25
CA ILE A 145 -2.54 -12.47 -4.04
C ILE A 145 -1.70 -11.24 -4.42
N PRO A 146 -1.97 -10.05 -3.84
CA PRO A 146 -1.15 -8.87 -4.06
C PRO A 146 0.29 -9.08 -3.58
N PRO A 147 1.34 -8.79 -4.40
CA PRO A 147 2.74 -8.89 -4.00
C PRO A 147 3.14 -7.70 -3.12
N LEU A 148 2.70 -7.71 -1.87
CA LEU A 148 2.87 -6.59 -0.92
C LEU A 148 4.33 -6.17 -0.72
N GLY A 149 5.28 -7.11 -0.67
CA GLY A 149 6.71 -6.77 -0.55
C GLY A 149 7.20 -5.93 -1.73
N LEU A 150 6.77 -6.26 -2.95
CA LEU A 150 7.12 -5.50 -4.15
C LEU A 150 6.49 -4.10 -4.16
N LEU A 151 5.23 -3.98 -3.71
CA LEU A 151 4.58 -2.67 -3.58
C LEU A 151 5.23 -1.80 -2.50
N GLN A 152 5.74 -2.41 -1.42
CA GLN A 152 6.47 -1.70 -0.38
C GLN A 152 7.80 -1.15 -0.92
N GLU A 153 8.54 -1.95 -1.69
CA GLU A 153 9.78 -1.48 -2.36
C GLU A 153 9.49 -0.31 -3.30
N LEU A 154 8.43 -0.39 -4.11
CA LEU A 154 8.00 0.70 -4.99
C LEU A 154 7.64 1.97 -4.23
N THR A 155 6.98 1.84 -3.07
CA THR A 155 6.67 2.99 -2.21
C THR A 155 7.96 3.66 -1.74
N GLY A 156 8.94 2.89 -1.26
CA GLY A 156 10.25 3.42 -0.86
C GLY A 156 11.03 4.06 -2.02
N ILE A 157 10.91 3.53 -3.23
CA ILE A 157 11.49 4.14 -4.45
C ILE A 157 10.84 5.49 -4.75
N ILE A 158 9.52 5.59 -4.67
CA ILE A 158 8.79 6.85 -4.88
C ILE A 158 9.19 7.89 -3.83
N GLU A 159 9.38 7.48 -2.57
CA GLU A 159 9.86 8.33 -1.49
C GLU A 159 11.28 8.86 -1.76
N LEU A 160 12.22 8.01 -2.17
CA LEU A 160 13.58 8.44 -2.53
C LEU A 160 13.59 9.39 -3.73
N LEU A 161 12.73 9.16 -4.73
CA LEU A 161 12.57 10.09 -5.85
C LEU A 161 12.01 11.45 -5.37
N GLN A 162 11.07 11.44 -4.42
CA GLN A 162 10.57 12.67 -3.79
C GLN A 162 11.68 13.40 -3.04
N GLU A 163 12.47 12.69 -2.25
CA GLU A 163 13.60 13.25 -1.50
C GLU A 163 14.65 13.86 -2.44
N TYR A 164 14.99 13.19 -3.54
CA TYR A 164 15.88 13.73 -4.56
C TYR A 164 15.36 15.06 -5.12
N HIS A 165 14.06 15.15 -5.43
CA HIS A 165 13.47 16.37 -5.97
C HIS A 165 13.37 17.51 -4.96
N LEU A 166 13.31 17.21 -3.66
CA LEU A 166 13.32 18.23 -2.60
C LEU A 166 14.74 18.76 -2.32
N THR A 167 15.75 17.92 -2.52
CA THR A 167 17.18 18.24 -2.28
C THR A 167 17.80 18.95 -3.47
N GLY A 168 17.48 18.55 -4.71
CA GLY A 168 17.84 19.28 -5.92
C GLY A 168 16.91 20.47 -6.12
N SER A 169 17.43 21.69 -6.19
CA SER A 169 16.70 22.98 -6.30
C SER A 169 15.78 23.15 -7.53
N ASN A 170 15.49 22.08 -8.28
CA ASN A 170 14.50 22.03 -9.36
C ASN A 170 13.12 21.65 -8.81
N THR A 171 12.31 22.67 -8.53
CA THR A 171 10.94 22.55 -8.02
C THR A 171 9.91 22.11 -9.07
N THR A 172 10.32 21.92 -10.32
CA THR A 172 9.41 21.50 -11.40
C THR A 172 9.11 20.01 -11.26
N PHE A 173 7.89 19.70 -10.79
CA PHE A 173 7.34 18.34 -10.81
C PHE A 173 7.40 17.79 -12.24
N SER A 174 8.21 16.77 -12.49
CA SER A 174 8.29 16.16 -13.82
C SER A 174 7.00 15.37 -14.12
N SER A 175 6.54 15.45 -15.36
CA SER A 175 5.41 14.64 -15.86
C SER A 175 5.61 13.14 -15.63
N ALA A 176 6.86 12.68 -15.71
CA ALA A 176 7.20 11.28 -15.46
C ALA A 176 6.91 10.83 -14.02
N LYS A 177 6.96 11.73 -13.02
CA LYS A 177 6.69 11.36 -11.62
C LYS A 177 5.20 11.10 -11.42
N ILE A 178 4.37 11.94 -12.06
CA ILE A 178 2.92 11.74 -12.10
C ILE A 178 2.62 10.41 -12.79
N GLU A 179 3.23 10.17 -13.95
CA GLU A 179 3.07 8.92 -14.71
C GLU A 179 3.50 7.66 -13.91
N LEU A 180 4.57 7.75 -13.11
CA LEU A 180 5.02 6.67 -12.23
C LEU A 180 4.00 6.38 -11.12
N VAL A 181 3.47 7.43 -10.48
CA VAL A 181 2.44 7.30 -9.43
C VAL A 181 1.15 6.72 -10.03
N ASP A 182 0.76 7.16 -11.22
CA ASP A 182 -0.41 6.64 -11.94
C ASP A 182 -0.23 5.16 -12.32
N ALA A 183 0.97 4.77 -12.78
CA ALA A 183 1.29 3.38 -13.08
C ALA A 183 1.25 2.50 -11.82
N TYR A 184 1.75 3.01 -10.68
CA TYR A 184 1.66 2.34 -9.39
C TYR A 184 0.22 2.16 -8.91
N ASN A 185 -0.58 3.23 -8.97
CA ASN A 185 -2.00 3.17 -8.60
C ASN A 185 -2.78 2.21 -9.50
N SER A 186 -2.51 2.24 -10.81
CA SER A 186 -3.11 1.29 -11.77
C SER A 186 -2.81 -0.17 -11.43
N LEU A 187 -1.59 -0.46 -10.96
CA LEU A 187 -1.21 -1.79 -10.52
C LEU A 187 -1.98 -2.22 -9.26
N ILE A 188 -2.10 -1.34 -8.27
CA ILE A 188 -2.89 -1.60 -7.05
C ILE A 188 -4.37 -1.81 -7.39
N GLU A 189 -4.93 -0.95 -8.24
CA GLU A 189 -6.31 -1.08 -8.69
C GLU A 189 -6.52 -2.41 -9.40
N ARG A 190 -5.59 -2.83 -10.26
CA ARG A 190 -5.67 -4.12 -10.94
C ARG A 190 -5.66 -5.30 -9.96
N TYR A 191 -4.83 -5.25 -8.92
CA TYR A 191 -4.79 -6.27 -7.87
C TYR A 191 -6.10 -6.33 -7.09
N SER A 192 -6.59 -5.17 -6.68
CA SER A 192 -7.82 -5.05 -5.90
C SER A 192 -9.04 -5.49 -6.71
N LEU A 193 -9.08 -5.12 -7.98
CA LEU A 193 -10.14 -5.50 -8.92
C LEU A 193 -10.18 -7.02 -9.11
N ARG A 194 -9.04 -7.66 -9.40
CA ARG A 194 -8.94 -9.12 -9.52
C ARG A 194 -9.40 -9.83 -8.25
N PHE A 195 -8.98 -9.37 -7.08
CA PHE A 195 -9.45 -9.94 -5.82
C PHE A 195 -10.97 -9.84 -5.67
N VAL A 196 -11.56 -8.69 -5.98
CA VAL A 196 -13.01 -8.49 -5.88
C VAL A 196 -13.77 -9.32 -6.91
N GLU A 197 -13.38 -9.26 -8.18
CA GLU A 197 -14.10 -9.93 -9.29
C GLU A 197 -13.94 -11.46 -9.23
N ASP A 198 -12.73 -11.95 -8.98
CA ASP A 198 -12.42 -13.39 -9.14
C ASP A 198 -12.51 -14.18 -7.83
N VAL A 199 -12.42 -13.52 -6.67
CA VAL A 199 -12.33 -14.19 -5.36
C VAL A 199 -13.45 -13.78 -4.41
N ALA A 200 -13.55 -12.48 -4.09
CA ALA A 200 -14.40 -12.03 -3.01
C ALA A 200 -15.87 -11.90 -3.43
N PHE A 201 -16.16 -11.33 -4.60
CA PHE A 201 -17.51 -11.02 -5.10
C PHE A 201 -17.80 -11.60 -6.50
N PRO A 202 -17.41 -12.85 -6.84
CA PRO A 202 -17.69 -13.40 -8.18
C PRO A 202 -19.19 -13.45 -8.47
N SER A 203 -20.03 -13.60 -7.43
CA SER A 203 -21.48 -13.62 -7.58
C SER A 203 -22.10 -12.30 -8.00
N TYR A 204 -21.50 -11.15 -7.65
CA TYR A 204 -22.01 -9.81 -8.01
C TYR A 204 -21.41 -9.28 -9.31
N TRP A 205 -20.31 -9.88 -9.80
CA TRP A 205 -19.60 -9.45 -11.01
C TRP A 205 -19.74 -10.41 -12.19
N ASN A 206 -19.55 -11.71 -11.94
CA ASN A 206 -19.27 -12.70 -12.98
C ASN A 206 -20.36 -13.76 -13.12
N LEU A 207 -21.23 -13.91 -12.12
CA LEU A 207 -22.33 -14.85 -12.17
C LEU A 207 -23.63 -14.11 -12.41
N ASN A 208 -24.51 -14.73 -13.21
CA ASN A 208 -25.89 -14.27 -13.28
C ASN A 208 -26.47 -14.31 -11.86
N TRP A 209 -26.83 -13.15 -11.31
CA TRP A 209 -27.40 -13.00 -9.97
C TRP A 209 -28.65 -13.88 -9.78
N SER A 210 -29.27 -14.32 -10.87
CA SER A 210 -30.34 -15.32 -10.83
C SER A 210 -29.88 -16.74 -10.49
N ALA A 211 -28.67 -17.15 -10.84
CA ALA A 211 -28.06 -18.42 -10.47
C ALA A 211 -27.48 -18.41 -9.03
N SER A 212 -27.06 -17.24 -8.51
CA SER A 212 -26.61 -17.08 -7.12
C SER A 212 -27.73 -17.28 -6.09
N SER A 213 -29.00 -17.33 -6.53
CA SER A 213 -30.17 -17.61 -5.69
C SER A 213 -30.19 -19.00 -5.03
N SER A 214 -29.27 -19.88 -5.41
CA SER A 214 -29.02 -21.19 -4.79
C SER A 214 -27.97 -21.16 -3.68
N CYS A 215 -27.32 -20.01 -3.45
CA CYS A 215 -26.27 -19.86 -2.45
C CYS A 215 -26.85 -19.91 -1.03
N PHE A 216 -26.22 -20.70 -0.15
CA PHE A 216 -26.61 -20.77 1.24
C PHE A 216 -26.28 -19.45 1.95
N LEU A 217 -27.32 -18.71 2.35
CA LEU A 217 -27.18 -17.46 3.09
C LEU A 217 -26.67 -17.76 4.51
N LEU A 218 -25.63 -17.03 4.93
CA LEU A 218 -25.13 -17.11 6.30
C LEU A 218 -25.88 -16.08 7.14
N ASN A 219 -26.84 -16.54 7.95
CA ASN A 219 -27.73 -15.68 8.75
C ASN A 219 -28.43 -14.57 7.91
N GLY A 220 -28.86 -14.92 6.70
CA GLY A 220 -29.55 -13.99 5.81
C GLY A 220 -28.65 -13.04 5.03
N VAL A 221 -27.32 -13.22 5.09
CA VAL A 221 -26.34 -12.41 4.35
C VAL A 221 -25.59 -13.26 3.34
N HIS A 222 -25.24 -12.68 2.21
CA HIS A 222 -24.44 -13.35 1.21
C HIS A 222 -23.02 -13.66 1.74
N PRO A 223 -22.52 -14.91 1.63
CA PRO A 223 -21.27 -15.35 2.27
C PRO A 223 -20.03 -14.55 1.82
N THR A 224 -20.03 -14.05 0.59
CA THR A 224 -19.02 -13.13 0.04
C THR A 224 -18.73 -11.93 0.94
N ILE A 225 -19.74 -11.33 1.58
CA ILE A 225 -19.54 -10.14 2.42
C ILE A 225 -18.65 -10.49 3.62
N TYR A 226 -18.94 -11.63 4.25
CA TYR A 226 -18.15 -12.13 5.38
C TYR A 226 -16.78 -12.66 4.95
N PHE A 227 -16.70 -13.32 3.79
CA PHE A 227 -15.43 -13.74 3.22
C PHE A 227 -14.51 -12.55 2.98
N CYS A 228 -15.02 -11.47 2.37
CA CYS A 228 -14.28 -10.24 2.14
C CYS A 228 -13.80 -9.64 3.46
N PHE A 229 -14.70 -9.43 4.43
CA PHE A 229 -14.35 -8.93 5.75
C PHE A 229 -13.25 -9.75 6.42
N ASN A 230 -13.40 -11.08 6.46
CA ASN A 230 -12.43 -11.98 7.08
C ASN A 230 -11.08 -11.96 6.37
N SER A 231 -11.07 -11.87 5.04
CA SER A 231 -9.85 -11.80 4.25
C SER A 231 -9.09 -10.50 4.49
N LEU A 232 -9.82 -9.38 4.57
CA LEU A 232 -9.23 -8.06 4.86
C LEU A 232 -8.73 -7.97 6.31
N VAL A 233 -9.43 -8.56 7.28
CA VAL A 233 -8.91 -8.71 8.65
C VAL A 233 -7.60 -9.51 8.65
N GLY A 234 -7.54 -10.63 7.93
CA GLY A 234 -6.32 -11.43 7.81
C GLY A 234 -5.18 -10.69 7.12
N LEU A 235 -5.48 -9.90 6.10
CA LEU A 235 -4.51 -9.02 5.42
C LEU A 235 -3.96 -7.97 6.39
N VAL A 236 -4.84 -7.32 7.15
CA VAL A 236 -4.46 -6.32 8.15
C VAL A 236 -3.67 -6.94 9.30
N ASP A 237 -3.98 -8.16 9.74
CA ASP A 237 -3.19 -8.86 10.77
C ASP A 237 -1.77 -9.18 10.27
N TRP A 238 -1.65 -9.70 9.04
CA TRP A 238 -0.36 -10.00 8.41
C TRP A 238 0.50 -8.74 8.21
N CYS A 239 -0.11 -7.66 7.72
CA CYS A 239 0.55 -6.36 7.57
C CYS A 239 0.69 -5.60 8.90
N GLY A 240 -0.07 -5.99 9.92
CA GLY A 240 -0.27 -5.24 11.15
C GLY A 240 0.62 -5.67 12.30
N TYR A 241 1.20 -6.87 12.22
CA TYR A 241 2.18 -7.34 13.21
C TYR A 241 3.37 -6.38 13.44
N PRO A 242 3.76 -5.50 12.48
CA PRO A 242 4.78 -4.46 12.69
C PRO A 242 4.20 -3.03 12.90
N ILE A 243 2.93 -2.85 13.29
CA ILE A 243 2.29 -1.52 13.48
C ILE A 243 3.03 -0.59 14.46
N GLN A 244 4.00 -1.08 15.22
CA GLN A 244 4.85 -0.23 16.06
C GLN A 244 6.07 0.37 15.33
N MET A 245 6.38 -0.03 14.08
CA MET A 245 7.64 0.36 13.41
C MET A 245 7.54 0.78 11.93
N VAL A 246 6.51 0.38 11.15
CA VAL A 246 6.46 0.68 9.69
C VAL A 246 5.03 1.02 9.22
N ASP A 247 4.87 2.10 8.45
CA ASP A 247 3.61 2.43 7.77
C ASP A 247 3.43 1.59 6.49
N TYR A 248 2.45 0.67 6.50
CA TYR A 248 2.13 -0.19 5.35
C TYR A 248 1.10 0.47 4.42
N MET A 249 1.49 1.55 3.77
CA MET A 249 0.64 2.27 2.81
C MET A 249 0.03 1.37 1.71
N PRO A 250 0.77 0.43 1.08
CA PRO A 250 0.19 -0.46 0.07
C PRO A 250 -0.98 -1.30 0.59
N CYS A 251 -0.88 -1.79 1.83
CA CYS A 251 -1.96 -2.55 2.45
C CYS A 251 -3.21 -1.68 2.63
N ARG A 252 -3.06 -0.44 3.11
CA ARG A 252 -4.18 0.47 3.29
C ARG A 252 -4.85 0.78 1.94
N GLN A 253 -4.08 1.01 0.89
CA GLN A 253 -4.59 1.24 -0.46
C GLN A 253 -5.38 0.05 -0.99
N ILE A 254 -4.85 -1.17 -0.85
CA ILE A 254 -5.56 -2.40 -1.25
C ILE A 254 -6.88 -2.54 -0.48
N VAL A 255 -6.86 -2.39 0.85
CA VAL A 255 -8.09 -2.48 1.66
C VAL A 255 -9.11 -1.42 1.23
N ALA A 256 -8.67 -0.19 0.96
CA ALA A 256 -9.53 0.88 0.48
C ALA A 256 -10.18 0.53 -0.87
N HIS A 257 -9.38 0.13 -1.85
CA HIS A 257 -9.89 -0.23 -3.18
C HIS A 257 -10.78 -1.48 -3.16
N VAL A 258 -10.50 -2.46 -2.31
CA VAL A 258 -11.40 -3.61 -2.16
C VAL A 258 -12.77 -3.16 -1.65
N TRP A 259 -12.83 -2.30 -0.64
CA TRP A 259 -14.11 -1.77 -0.14
C TRP A 259 -14.84 -0.91 -1.19
N GLU A 260 -14.11 -0.01 -1.85
CA GLU A 260 -14.62 0.84 -2.93
C GLU A 260 -15.22 -0.01 -4.05
N ARG A 261 -14.44 -0.95 -4.60
CA ARG A 261 -14.86 -1.81 -5.73
C ARG A 261 -15.98 -2.76 -5.33
N SER A 262 -15.99 -3.27 -4.11
CA SER A 262 -17.10 -4.08 -3.58
C SER A 262 -18.40 -3.27 -3.49
N ALA A 263 -18.32 -2.01 -3.06
CA ALA A 263 -19.48 -1.14 -2.99
C ALA A 263 -20.05 -0.84 -4.38
N LEU A 264 -19.17 -0.55 -5.35
CA LEU A 264 -19.56 -0.37 -6.74
C LEU A 264 -20.19 -1.64 -7.34
N ALA A 265 -19.67 -2.82 -7.01
CA ALA A 265 -20.22 -4.10 -7.48
C ALA A 265 -21.69 -4.27 -7.08
N ILE A 266 -22.01 -4.09 -5.79
CA ILE A 266 -23.38 -4.22 -5.29
C ILE A 266 -24.28 -3.13 -5.89
N ALA A 267 -23.75 -1.91 -6.05
CA ALA A 267 -24.51 -0.81 -6.66
C ALA A 267 -24.89 -1.12 -8.11
N VAL A 268 -23.99 -1.69 -8.91
CA VAL A 268 -24.27 -2.10 -10.29
C VAL A 268 -25.37 -3.15 -10.35
N VAL A 269 -25.33 -4.16 -9.47
CA VAL A 269 -26.42 -5.16 -9.37
C VAL A 269 -27.75 -4.50 -9.02
N ALA A 270 -27.75 -3.49 -8.13
CA ALA A 270 -28.95 -2.75 -7.78
C ALA A 270 -29.46 -1.81 -8.89
N GLU A 271 -28.65 -1.50 -9.90
CA GLU A 271 -29.06 -0.73 -11.08
C GLU A 271 -29.74 -1.61 -12.15
N GLU A 272 -29.71 -2.94 -12.01
CA GLU A 272 -30.39 -3.87 -12.92
C GLU A 272 -31.92 -3.68 -12.90
N LYS A 273 -32.56 -3.71 -14.08
CA LYS A 273 -33.95 -3.27 -14.27
C LYS A 273 -35.02 -4.17 -13.64
N GLU A 274 -34.73 -5.46 -13.43
CA GLU A 274 -35.73 -6.42 -12.92
C GLU A 274 -35.16 -7.29 -11.79
N ILE A 275 -35.44 -6.87 -10.55
CA ILE A 275 -35.03 -7.59 -9.34
C ILE A 275 -36.27 -7.98 -8.52
N SER A 276 -36.42 -9.27 -8.23
CA SER A 276 -37.53 -9.78 -7.39
C SER A 276 -37.48 -9.19 -5.97
N GLU A 277 -38.63 -9.09 -5.29
CA GLU A 277 -38.72 -8.58 -3.90
C GLU A 277 -37.83 -9.31 -2.89
N VAL A 278 -37.67 -10.63 -3.03
CA VAL A 278 -36.77 -11.42 -2.19
C VAL A 278 -35.32 -10.93 -2.33
N ARG A 279 -34.90 -10.63 -3.57
CA ARG A 279 -33.55 -10.13 -3.87
C ARG A 279 -33.36 -8.68 -3.45
N LYS A 280 -34.41 -7.85 -3.53
CA LYS A 280 -34.36 -6.50 -2.96
C LYS A 280 -34.05 -6.56 -1.47
N LYS A 281 -34.74 -7.41 -0.71
CA LYS A 281 -34.44 -7.64 0.72
C LYS A 281 -33.00 -8.13 0.94
N GLN A 282 -32.51 -9.06 0.12
CA GLN A 282 -31.13 -9.52 0.20
C GLN A 282 -30.13 -8.38 -0.03
N LEU A 283 -30.32 -7.58 -1.08
CA LEU A 283 -29.48 -6.41 -1.38
C LEU A 283 -29.47 -5.41 -0.23
N GLN A 284 -30.60 -5.17 0.44
CA GLN A 284 -30.65 -4.31 1.62
C GLN A 284 -29.72 -4.83 2.71
N VAL A 285 -29.85 -6.12 3.05
CA VAL A 285 -29.07 -6.75 4.13
C VAL A 285 -27.58 -6.78 3.78
N ASP A 286 -27.22 -7.16 2.56
CA ASP A 286 -25.82 -7.19 2.11
C ASP A 286 -25.19 -5.79 2.10
N THR A 287 -25.94 -4.78 1.66
CA THR A 287 -25.52 -3.38 1.67
C THR A 287 -25.23 -2.90 3.08
N MET A 288 -26.13 -3.16 4.04
CA MET A 288 -25.90 -2.76 5.44
C MET A 288 -24.67 -3.42 6.04
N HIS A 289 -24.43 -4.70 5.73
CA HIS A 289 -23.23 -5.40 6.20
C HIS A 289 -21.96 -4.87 5.54
N LEU A 290 -21.98 -4.64 4.23
CA LEU A 290 -20.81 -4.08 3.52
C LEU A 290 -20.46 -2.70 4.08
N VAL A 291 -21.44 -1.81 4.22
CA VAL A 291 -21.25 -0.47 4.78
C VAL A 291 -20.70 -0.57 6.19
N LEU A 292 -21.38 -1.33 7.06
CA LEU A 292 -20.94 -1.53 8.45
C LEU A 292 -19.48 -1.98 8.50
N PHE A 293 -19.12 -3.01 7.74
CA PHE A 293 -17.77 -3.58 7.73
C PHE A 293 -16.74 -2.61 7.16
N ALA A 294 -17.00 -1.96 6.03
CA ALA A 294 -16.09 -0.93 5.51
C ALA A 294 -15.87 0.21 6.51
N ARG A 295 -16.94 0.64 7.21
CA ARG A 295 -16.86 1.68 8.25
C ARG A 295 -16.08 1.24 9.49
N MET A 296 -16.01 -0.06 9.78
CA MET A 296 -15.12 -0.58 10.83
C MET A 296 -13.63 -0.42 10.48
N PHE A 297 -13.25 -0.39 9.20
CA PHE A 297 -11.86 -0.20 8.76
C PHE A 297 -11.42 1.27 8.65
N ARG A 298 -12.32 2.25 8.81
CA ARG A 298 -12.03 3.67 8.51
C ARG A 298 -10.78 4.22 9.19
N LYS A 299 -10.51 3.82 10.45
CA LYS A 299 -9.32 4.26 11.19
C LYS A 299 -8.04 3.68 10.61
N PHE A 300 -8.06 2.42 10.19
CA PHE A 300 -6.94 1.77 9.53
C PHE A 300 -6.61 2.41 8.17
N LEU A 301 -7.64 2.76 7.40
CA LEU A 301 -7.45 3.43 6.10
C LEU A 301 -6.81 4.81 6.23
N GLY A 302 -7.11 5.54 7.31
CA GLY A 302 -6.70 6.93 7.49
C GLY A 302 -7.52 7.90 6.62
N GLU A 303 -7.40 9.20 6.91
CA GLU A 303 -8.24 10.24 6.29
C GLU A 303 -8.11 10.27 4.76
N ARG A 304 -6.89 10.11 4.25
CA ARG A 304 -6.58 10.17 2.82
C ARG A 304 -7.36 9.16 1.98
N LEU A 305 -7.55 7.94 2.49
CA LEU A 305 -8.21 6.85 1.75
C LEU A 305 -9.67 6.68 2.16
N SER A 306 -10.04 7.07 3.38
CA SER A 306 -11.41 6.93 3.87
C SER A 306 -12.41 7.76 3.05
N GLY A 307 -12.01 8.90 2.47
CA GLY A 307 -12.91 9.73 1.67
C GLY A 307 -13.46 9.03 0.43
N VAL A 308 -12.58 8.37 -0.34
CA VAL A 308 -12.96 7.62 -1.55
C VAL A 308 -13.90 6.47 -1.21
N VAL A 309 -13.58 5.72 -0.16
CA VAL A 309 -14.44 4.62 0.31
C VAL A 309 -15.79 5.14 0.77
N SER A 310 -15.85 6.20 1.58
CA SER A 310 -17.12 6.80 2.01
C SER A 310 -17.98 7.24 0.83
N SER A 311 -17.40 7.88 -0.18
CA SER A 311 -18.12 8.29 -1.39
C SER A 311 -18.73 7.09 -2.14
N ALA A 312 -17.96 6.00 -2.30
CA ALA A 312 -18.48 4.77 -2.91
C ALA A 312 -19.60 4.13 -2.08
N LEU A 313 -19.50 4.15 -0.74
CA LEU A 313 -20.54 3.65 0.16
C LEU A 313 -21.81 4.51 0.11
N VAL A 314 -21.69 5.84 0.05
CA VAL A 314 -22.84 6.75 -0.12
C VAL A 314 -23.55 6.46 -1.44
N ARG A 315 -22.80 6.34 -2.55
CA ARG A 315 -23.38 5.97 -3.84
C ARG A 315 -24.11 4.63 -3.76
N LEU A 316 -23.52 3.62 -3.13
CA LEU A 316 -24.18 2.32 -2.92
C LEU A 316 -25.50 2.49 -2.16
N LEU A 317 -25.48 3.21 -1.02
CA LEU A 317 -26.67 3.44 -0.20
C LEU A 317 -27.77 4.15 -0.99
N GLU A 318 -27.45 5.21 -1.72
CA GLU A 318 -28.39 5.95 -2.56
C GLU A 318 -28.98 5.10 -3.68
N THR A 319 -28.15 4.29 -4.35
CA THR A 319 -28.59 3.41 -5.42
C THR A 319 -29.52 2.32 -4.90
N VAL A 320 -29.15 1.64 -3.81
CA VAL A 320 -29.99 0.60 -3.21
C VAL A 320 -31.26 1.19 -2.64
N ALA A 321 -31.20 2.32 -1.94
CA ALA A 321 -32.38 3.01 -1.40
C ALA A 321 -33.43 3.34 -2.47
N ARG A 322 -33.00 3.88 -3.62
CA ARG A 322 -33.88 4.14 -4.76
C ARG A 322 -34.53 2.86 -5.30
N HIS A 323 -33.77 1.77 -5.39
CA HIS A 323 -34.24 0.52 -5.96
C HIS A 323 -35.20 -0.26 -5.03
N VAL A 324 -35.01 -0.13 -3.71
CA VAL A 324 -35.79 -0.87 -2.71
C VAL A 324 -36.96 -0.08 -2.12
N SER A 325 -37.17 1.15 -2.59
CA SER A 325 -38.30 1.98 -2.17
C SER A 325 -39.63 1.35 -2.60
N LEU A 326 -40.22 0.57 -1.71
CA LEU A 326 -41.64 0.19 -1.74
C LEU A 326 -42.46 1.33 -1.12
N GLU A 327 -43.66 1.56 -1.64
CA GLU A 327 -44.62 2.59 -1.21
C GLU A 327 -44.56 2.84 0.30
N THR A 328 -44.14 4.06 0.66
CA THR A 328 -43.96 4.53 2.03
C THR A 328 -45.15 4.20 2.93
N ARG A 329 -44.98 3.21 3.84
CA ARG A 329 -45.83 3.11 5.02
C ARG A 329 -45.48 4.26 5.96
N LYS A 330 -46.39 5.24 6.05
CA LYS A 330 -46.34 6.34 7.00
C LYS A 330 -46.40 5.78 8.42
N GLY A 331 -45.31 5.85 9.19
CA GLY A 331 -45.31 5.36 10.57
C GLY A 331 -44.10 5.77 11.42
N SER A 332 -42.90 5.88 10.86
CA SER A 332 -41.69 6.27 11.59
C SER A 332 -41.29 7.74 11.34
N SER A 333 -40.82 8.44 12.37
CA SER A 333 -40.27 9.78 12.19
C SER A 333 -38.91 9.67 11.49
N SER A 334 -38.74 10.38 10.36
CA SER A 334 -37.52 10.33 9.54
C SER A 334 -36.23 10.62 10.33
N GLN A 335 -36.32 11.48 11.35
CA GLN A 335 -35.20 11.81 12.25
C GLN A 335 -34.75 10.62 13.12
N SER A 336 -35.68 9.83 13.66
CA SER A 336 -35.30 8.68 14.52
C SER A 336 -34.61 7.57 13.72
N VAL A 337 -35.04 7.38 12.47
CA VAL A 337 -34.48 6.39 11.55
C VAL A 337 -33.07 6.77 11.12
N ALA A 338 -32.85 8.05 10.79
CA ALA A 338 -31.53 8.58 10.46
C ALA A 338 -30.54 8.41 11.64
N ALA A 339 -30.95 8.80 12.85
CA ALA A 339 -30.12 8.65 14.04
C ALA A 339 -29.76 7.18 14.34
N ALA A 340 -30.70 6.25 14.15
CA ALA A 340 -30.46 4.82 14.33
C ALA A 340 -29.49 4.25 13.28
N PHE A 341 -29.63 4.66 12.02
CA PHE A 341 -28.71 4.26 10.94
C PHE A 341 -27.30 4.81 11.20
N GLU A 342 -27.19 6.10 11.51
CA GLU A 342 -25.91 6.73 11.79
C GLU A 342 -25.20 6.07 12.97
N THR A 343 -25.91 5.86 14.08
CA THR A 343 -25.31 5.27 15.28
C THR A 343 -24.89 3.81 15.08
N ASN A 344 -25.74 3.01 14.45
CA ASN A 344 -25.54 1.56 14.42
C ASN A 344 -24.75 1.08 13.21
N ILE A 345 -24.76 1.82 12.10
CA ILE A 345 -24.16 1.40 10.82
C ILE A 345 -23.04 2.35 10.39
N TRP A 346 -23.32 3.65 10.24
CA TRP A 346 -22.36 4.59 9.65
C TRP A 346 -21.20 4.96 10.59
N ASN A 347 -21.52 5.29 11.84
CA ASN A 347 -20.59 5.77 12.86
C ASN A 347 -20.16 4.65 13.82
N VAL A 348 -20.37 3.38 13.47
CA VAL A 348 -19.89 2.22 14.24
C VAL A 348 -18.44 2.43 14.69
N PRO A 349 -18.04 2.14 15.94
CA PRO A 349 -16.65 2.32 16.34
C PRO A 349 -15.69 1.55 15.41
N PRO A 350 -14.61 2.17 14.90
CA PRO A 350 -13.64 1.47 14.06
C PRO A 350 -12.91 0.41 14.87
N ILE A 351 -12.44 -0.67 14.23
CA ILE A 351 -11.63 -1.69 14.88
C ILE A 351 -10.25 -1.10 15.19
N GLU A 352 -9.86 -1.18 16.46
CA GLU A 352 -8.58 -0.71 16.94
C GLU A 352 -7.45 -1.70 16.60
N PRO A 353 -6.19 -1.22 16.47
CA PRO A 353 -5.04 -2.07 16.17
C PRO A 353 -4.94 -3.35 17.02
N ALA A 354 -5.21 -3.23 18.33
CA ALA A 354 -5.16 -4.33 19.28
C ALA A 354 -6.29 -5.37 19.10
N GLU A 355 -7.39 -4.97 18.47
CA GLU A 355 -8.58 -5.81 18.27
C GLU A 355 -8.46 -6.70 17.02
N TRP A 356 -7.70 -6.31 16.00
CA TRP A 356 -7.51 -7.13 14.78
C TRP A 356 -6.94 -8.51 15.11
N ILE A 357 -5.94 -8.55 15.98
CA ILE A 357 -5.30 -9.79 16.44
C ILE A 357 -6.31 -10.68 17.16
N GLN A 358 -7.24 -10.11 17.93
CA GLN A 358 -8.27 -10.86 18.63
C GLN A 358 -9.33 -11.41 17.66
N CYS A 359 -9.66 -10.66 16.60
CA CYS A 359 -10.50 -11.14 15.51
C CYS A 359 -9.89 -12.37 14.80
N VAL A 360 -8.56 -12.45 14.68
CA VAL A 360 -7.88 -13.61 14.07
C VAL A 360 -7.63 -14.75 15.08
N ARG A 361 -7.21 -14.43 16.31
CA ARG A 361 -6.81 -15.40 17.36
C ARG A 361 -7.97 -16.04 18.12
N ALA A 362 -9.21 -15.59 17.95
CA ALA A 362 -10.39 -16.34 18.40
C ALA A 362 -10.43 -17.79 17.86
N ARG A 363 -9.57 -18.13 16.88
CA ARG A 363 -9.26 -19.48 16.39
C ARG A 363 -8.54 -20.40 17.39
N GLY A 364 -7.99 -19.90 18.50
CA GLY A 364 -7.19 -20.68 19.46
C GLY A 364 -7.95 -21.20 20.70
N GLY A 365 -9.21 -20.79 20.90
CA GLY A 365 -10.06 -21.33 21.96
C GLY A 365 -10.69 -22.67 21.55
N LYS A 366 -11.03 -23.53 22.50
CA LYS A 366 -11.68 -24.87 22.35
C LYS A 366 -13.06 -24.87 21.62
N LYS A 367 -13.35 -23.93 20.71
CA LYS A 367 -14.56 -23.93 19.89
C LYS A 367 -14.29 -24.64 18.57
N THR A 368 -15.19 -25.56 18.22
CA THR A 368 -15.14 -26.53 17.10
C THR A 368 -15.18 -25.94 15.69
N THR A 369 -14.97 -24.63 15.53
CA THR A 369 -15.03 -23.95 14.23
C THR A 369 -13.89 -22.94 14.11
N ASN A 370 -12.92 -23.22 13.23
CA ASN A 370 -11.77 -22.35 12.92
C ASN A 370 -12.14 -21.04 12.18
N ALA A 371 -13.42 -20.68 12.09
CA ALA A 371 -13.91 -19.51 11.36
C ALA A 371 -14.24 -18.38 12.34
N PHE A 372 -13.77 -17.16 12.04
CA PHE A 372 -14.18 -15.97 12.76
C PHE A 372 -15.65 -15.62 12.43
N ILE A 373 -16.44 -15.33 13.47
CA ILE A 373 -17.88 -15.12 13.36
C ILE A 373 -18.25 -13.72 13.91
N PRO A 374 -18.53 -12.73 13.03
CA PRO A 374 -18.78 -11.34 13.44
C PRO A 374 -20.12 -11.09 14.16
N TRP A 375 -20.91 -12.11 14.48
CA TRP A 375 -22.16 -11.97 15.26
C TRP A 375 -22.13 -12.76 16.57
N SER A 376 -20.99 -13.40 16.90
CA SER A 376 -20.79 -14.03 18.19
C SER A 376 -20.80 -12.97 19.29
N GLU A 377 -21.37 -13.25 20.46
CA GLU A 377 -21.31 -12.34 21.63
C GLU A 377 -19.86 -11.99 22.02
N ASP A 378 -18.90 -12.83 21.67
CA ASP A 378 -17.47 -12.59 21.90
C ASP A 378 -16.91 -11.48 20.98
N PHE A 379 -17.58 -11.16 19.87
CA PHE A 379 -17.18 -10.07 19.00
C PHE A 379 -17.78 -8.76 19.50
N ILE A 380 -16.91 -7.82 19.85
CA ILE A 380 -17.26 -6.54 20.48
C ILE A 380 -18.23 -5.67 19.67
N ARG A 381 -18.36 -5.89 18.35
CA ARG A 381 -19.30 -5.18 17.48
C ARG A 381 -20.46 -6.06 17.01
N ALA A 382 -20.73 -7.18 17.67
CA ALA A 382 -21.80 -8.10 17.30
C ALA A 382 -23.19 -7.47 17.36
N SER A 383 -23.42 -6.53 18.27
CA SER A 383 -24.67 -5.75 18.33
C SER A 383 -24.92 -4.96 17.04
N HIS A 384 -23.89 -4.32 16.49
CA HIS A 384 -23.95 -3.59 15.22
C HIS A 384 -24.19 -4.53 14.04
N VAL A 385 -23.56 -5.71 14.03
CA VAL A 385 -23.78 -6.73 12.99
C VAL A 385 -25.22 -7.24 13.04
N LYS A 386 -25.77 -7.49 14.25
CA LYS A 386 -27.19 -7.82 14.41
C LYS A 386 -28.11 -6.69 13.96
N ALA A 387 -27.73 -5.42 14.16
CA ALA A 387 -28.48 -4.28 13.64
C ALA A 387 -28.46 -4.24 12.10
N ALA A 388 -27.32 -4.54 11.45
CA ALA A 388 -27.23 -4.63 9.99
C ALA A 388 -28.07 -5.77 9.39
N GLN A 389 -28.31 -6.86 10.13
CA GLN A 389 -29.23 -7.94 9.72
C GLN A 389 -30.69 -7.51 9.65
N LYS A 390 -31.06 -6.44 10.35
CA LYS A 390 -32.41 -5.88 10.37
C LYS A 390 -32.32 -4.38 10.08
N PRO A 391 -32.14 -3.98 8.81
CA PRO A 391 -32.01 -2.58 8.44
C PRO A 391 -33.13 -1.73 9.06
N PRO A 392 -32.84 -0.52 9.59
CA PRO A 392 -33.85 0.32 10.23
C PRO A 392 -35.05 0.58 9.29
N GLU A 393 -36.27 0.43 9.79
CA GLU A 393 -37.46 0.66 8.96
C GLU A 393 -37.51 2.12 8.47
N GLY A 394 -37.55 2.32 7.15
CA GLY A 394 -37.56 3.64 6.53
C GLY A 394 -36.17 4.20 6.19
N TRP A 395 -35.09 3.43 6.35
CA TRP A 395 -33.72 3.87 6.05
C TRP A 395 -33.54 4.37 4.61
N GLN A 396 -34.31 3.84 3.66
CA GLN A 396 -34.29 4.24 2.26
C GLN A 396 -34.72 5.69 2.02
N SER A 397 -35.33 6.33 3.03
CA SER A 397 -35.79 7.72 2.99
C SER A 397 -34.76 8.70 3.56
N ILE A 398 -33.61 8.22 4.03
CA ILE A 398 -32.53 9.05 4.58
C ILE A 398 -31.85 9.85 3.46
N SER A 399 -31.49 11.10 3.73
CA SER A 399 -30.59 11.86 2.88
C SER A 399 -29.14 11.50 3.23
N PHE A 400 -28.47 10.74 2.36
CA PHE A 400 -27.08 10.30 2.59
C PHE A 400 -26.04 11.38 2.23
N GLN A 401 -26.45 12.53 1.67
CA GLN A 401 -25.55 13.61 1.25
C GLN A 401 -24.78 14.27 2.41
N GLN A 402 -25.20 14.04 3.66
CA GLN A 402 -24.60 14.61 4.87
C GLN A 402 -23.57 13.66 5.53
N LEU A 403 -23.30 12.50 4.94
CA LEU A 403 -22.55 11.39 5.56
C LEU A 403 -21.06 11.31 5.18
#